data_AF-A0A917MKY1-F1
#
_entry.id   AF-A0A917MKY1-F1
#
_cell.length_a   1.000
_cell.length_b   1.000
_cell.length_c   1.000
_cell.angle_alpha   90.00
_cell.angle_beta   90.00
_cell.angle_gamma   90.00
#
_symmetry.space_group_name_H-M   'P 1'
#
loop_
_entity.id
_entity.type
_entity.pdbx_description
1 polymer ?
#
loop_
_entity_poly.entity_id
_entity_poly.type
_entity_poly.pdbx_seq_one_letter_code
_entity_poly.pdbx_strand_id
1 'polypeptide(L)'
;MCGAGASSTFVALRVRRAAASSGLELSAFAGTEQSLPIDLDSADVVLLGPHLSRSLADVRALAAPRGVAVAQLPDDIFRDLDGHRALALAREAADRAAAHADAPATAGSPEGIPSTTAGSPEGIPSTTTKGTP
;
A
#
# COMPACT_ATOMS: atom_id res chain seq x y z
N MET A 1 -13.25 0.96 -0.55
CA MET A 1 -13.51 1.34 0.86
C MET A 1 -13.61 2.85 0.97
N CYS A 2 -14.62 3.40 1.64
CA CYS A 2 -14.78 4.85 1.78
C CYS A 2 -15.05 5.31 3.23
N GLY A 3 -14.85 4.43 4.23
CA GLY A 3 -15.26 4.67 5.61
C GLY A 3 -16.71 4.24 5.86
N ALA A 4 -16.91 2.93 6.04
CA ALA A 4 -18.11 2.26 6.58
C ALA A 4 -19.51 2.69 6.06
N GLY A 5 -19.62 3.29 4.87
CA GLY A 5 -20.88 3.89 4.38
C GLY A 5 -21.47 3.26 3.11
N ALA A 6 -22.72 3.62 2.82
CA ALA A 6 -23.46 3.22 1.62
C ALA A 6 -22.72 3.57 0.31
N SER A 7 -21.94 4.66 0.31
CA SER A 7 -21.22 5.15 -0.87
C SER A 7 -20.25 4.12 -1.44
N SER A 8 -19.52 3.38 -0.59
CA SER A 8 -18.63 2.30 -1.07
C SER A 8 -19.39 1.11 -1.62
N THR A 9 -20.57 0.80 -1.08
CA THR A 9 -21.44 -0.28 -1.58
C THR A 9 -21.99 0.05 -2.97
N PHE A 10 -22.37 1.31 -3.20
CA PHE A 10 -22.81 1.75 -4.53
C PHE A 10 -21.69 1.69 -5.57
N VAL A 11 -20.47 2.12 -5.23
CA VAL A 11 -19.32 2.01 -6.14
C VAL A 11 -19.04 0.54 -6.47
N ALA A 12 -18.99 -0.34 -5.47
CA ALA A 12 -18.79 -1.78 -5.70
C ALA A 12 -19.89 -2.38 -6.59
N LEU A 13 -21.16 -2.01 -6.38
CA LEU A 13 -22.26 -2.46 -7.24
C LEU A 13 -22.10 -1.98 -8.69
N ARG A 14 -21.72 -0.72 -8.91
CA ARG A 14 -21.52 -0.16 -10.25
C ARG A 14 -20.33 -0.81 -10.96
N VAL A 15 -19.22 -1.04 -10.25
CA VAL A 15 -18.07 -1.78 -10.79
C VAL A 15 -18.47 -3.18 -11.25
N ARG A 16 -19.23 -3.94 -10.43
CA ARG A 16 -19.74 -5.26 -10.83
C ARG A 16 -20.64 -5.20 -12.06
N ARG A 17 -21.51 -4.17 -12.16
CA ARG A 17 -22.37 -3.97 -13.33
C ARG A 17 -21.53 -3.67 -14.58
N ALA A 18 -20.60 -2.73 -14.50
CA ALA A 18 -19.71 -2.38 -15.61
C ALA A 18 -18.88 -3.59 -16.06
N ALA A 19 -18.39 -4.41 -15.11
CA ALA A 19 -17.65 -5.63 -15.41
C ALA A 19 -18.53 -6.65 -16.14
N ALA A 20 -19.73 -6.91 -15.63
CA ALA A 20 -20.70 -7.81 -16.27
C ALA A 20 -21.08 -7.34 -17.68
N SER A 21 -21.31 -6.04 -17.87
CA SER A 21 -21.57 -5.45 -19.19
C SER A 21 -20.38 -5.56 -20.15
N SER A 22 -19.16 -5.70 -19.62
CA SER A 22 -17.94 -5.89 -20.40
C SER A 22 -17.55 -7.36 -20.58
N GLY A 23 -18.37 -8.31 -20.07
CA GLY A 23 -18.07 -9.74 -20.11
C GLY A 23 -16.91 -10.18 -19.21
N LEU A 24 -16.62 -9.42 -18.15
CA LEU A 24 -15.52 -9.69 -17.23
C LEU A 24 -16.03 -10.38 -15.96
N GLU A 25 -15.38 -11.49 -15.60
CA GLU A 25 -15.54 -12.16 -14.31
C GLU A 25 -14.78 -11.37 -13.23
N LEU A 26 -15.46 -10.38 -12.63
CA LEU A 26 -14.90 -9.57 -11.55
C LEU A 26 -15.88 -9.50 -10.38
N SER A 27 -15.38 -9.79 -9.18
CA SER A 27 -16.09 -9.58 -7.93
C SER A 27 -15.61 -8.30 -7.26
N ALA A 28 -16.55 -7.51 -6.75
CA ALA A 28 -16.23 -6.35 -5.93
C ALA A 28 -17.20 -6.24 -4.75
N PHE A 29 -16.66 -5.92 -3.59
CA PHE A 29 -17.39 -5.70 -2.37
C PHE A 29 -16.88 -4.47 -1.63
N ALA A 30 -17.69 -3.95 -0.72
CA ALA A 30 -17.31 -2.81 0.11
C ALA A 30 -16.82 -3.34 1.46
N GLY A 31 -15.57 -3.05 1.80
CA GLY A 31 -15.00 -3.29 3.13
C GLY A 31 -14.86 -2.03 3.97
N THR A 32 -14.49 -2.22 5.24
CA THR A 32 -14.12 -1.18 6.21
C THR A 32 -12.62 -1.27 6.56
N GLU A 33 -12.07 -0.26 7.22
CA GLU A 33 -10.68 -0.32 7.71
C GLU A 33 -10.43 -1.51 8.65
N GLN A 34 -11.45 -1.98 9.36
CA GLN A 34 -11.36 -3.12 10.27
C GLN A 34 -11.32 -4.46 9.52
N SER A 35 -12.06 -4.58 8.41
CA SER A 35 -12.04 -5.78 7.57
C SER A 35 -10.84 -5.82 6.63
N LEU A 36 -10.18 -4.68 6.40
CA LEU A 36 -9.07 -4.52 5.48
C LEU A 36 -7.99 -5.61 5.58
N PRO A 37 -7.48 -6.01 6.77
CA PRO A 37 -6.43 -7.03 6.83
C PRO A 37 -6.88 -8.38 6.26
N ILE A 38 -8.15 -8.74 6.46
CA ILE A 38 -8.75 -9.99 5.97
C ILE A 38 -9.05 -9.87 4.47
N ASP A 39 -9.60 -8.72 4.06
CA ASP A 39 -9.94 -8.45 2.67
C ASP A 39 -8.69 -8.44 1.78
N LEU A 40 -7.57 -7.93 2.28
CA LEU A 40 -6.28 -7.91 1.59
C LEU A 40 -5.72 -9.31 1.33
N ASP A 41 -6.05 -10.33 2.12
CA ASP A 41 -5.57 -11.70 1.87
C ASP A 41 -6.32 -12.37 0.69
N SER A 42 -7.49 -11.84 0.33
CA SER A 42 -8.36 -12.43 -0.71
C SER A 42 -8.60 -11.53 -1.93
N ALA A 43 -8.06 -10.31 -1.93
CA ALA A 43 -8.29 -9.32 -2.98
C ALA A 43 -7.01 -8.98 -3.74
N ASP A 44 -7.10 -8.91 -5.06
CA ASP A 44 -5.97 -8.48 -5.90
C ASP A 44 -5.82 -6.96 -5.95
N VAL A 45 -6.92 -6.23 -5.75
CA VAL A 45 -6.99 -4.76 -5.82
C VAL A 45 -7.87 -4.18 -4.74
N VAL A 46 -7.37 -3.13 -4.09
CA VAL A 46 -8.12 -2.29 -3.15
C VAL A 46 -8.30 -0.89 -3.72
N LEU A 47 -9.56 -0.49 -3.87
CA LEU A 47 -9.94 0.87 -4.21
C LEU A 47 -10.25 1.67 -2.94
N LEU A 48 -9.50 2.74 -2.69
CA LEU A 48 -9.71 3.66 -1.57
C LEU A 48 -10.46 4.90 -2.03
N GLY A 49 -11.54 5.23 -1.34
CA GLY A 49 -12.29 6.45 -1.57
C GLY A 49 -11.49 7.70 -1.19
N PRO A 50 -11.85 8.86 -1.75
CA PRO A 50 -11.18 10.14 -1.49
C PRO A 50 -11.10 10.51 0.00
N HIS A 51 -12.11 10.13 0.78
CA HIS A 51 -12.16 10.41 2.22
C HIS A 51 -11.07 9.70 3.03
N LEU A 52 -10.45 8.65 2.49
CA LEU A 52 -9.39 7.86 3.14
C LEU A 52 -8.00 8.22 2.62
N SER A 53 -7.83 9.33 1.90
CA SER A 53 -6.55 9.75 1.34
C SER A 53 -5.43 9.86 2.38
N ARG A 54 -5.76 10.20 3.63
CA ARG A 54 -4.78 10.26 4.73
C ARG A 54 -4.25 8.88 5.13
N SER A 55 -5.09 7.86 5.07
CA SER A 55 -4.75 6.47 5.40
C SER A 55 -4.14 5.70 4.22
N LEU A 56 -4.03 6.32 3.04
CA LEU A 56 -3.56 5.67 1.83
C LEU A 56 -2.14 5.11 1.98
N ALA A 57 -1.24 5.83 2.65
CA ALA A 57 0.13 5.37 2.89
C ALA A 57 0.14 4.10 3.75
N ASP A 58 -0.67 4.08 4.82
CA ASP A 58 -0.78 2.95 5.74
C ASP A 58 -1.38 1.73 5.04
N VAL A 59 -2.45 1.92 4.26
CA VAL A 59 -3.07 0.84 3.49
C VAL A 59 -2.12 0.26 2.45
N ARG A 60 -1.33 1.11 1.77
CA ARG A 60 -0.30 0.66 0.84
C ARG A 60 0.78 -0.17 1.54
N ALA A 61 1.22 0.26 2.73
CA ALA A 61 2.19 -0.49 3.52
C ALA A 61 1.67 -1.87 3.95
N LEU A 62 0.37 -1.99 4.28
CA LEU A 62 -0.28 -3.25 4.62
C LEU A 62 -0.49 -4.18 3.41
N ALA A 63 -0.73 -3.60 2.24
CA ALA A 63 -0.98 -4.30 0.98
C ALA A 63 0.31 -4.77 0.29
N ALA A 64 1.40 -4.00 0.41
CA ALA A 64 2.70 -4.29 -0.20
C ALA A 64 3.22 -5.73 0.06
N PRO A 65 3.26 -6.26 1.30
CA PRO A 65 3.76 -7.62 1.54
C PRO A 65 2.87 -8.72 0.94
N ARG A 66 1.63 -8.39 0.55
CA ARG A 66 0.65 -9.31 -0.04
C ARG A 66 0.57 -9.21 -1.57
N GLY A 67 1.30 -8.26 -2.16
CA GLY A 67 1.24 -8.00 -3.61
C GLY A 67 -0.06 -7.36 -4.08
N VAL A 68 -0.85 -6.79 -3.17
CA VAL A 68 -2.17 -6.23 -3.49
C VAL A 68 -2.04 -4.80 -4.02
N ALA A 69 -2.69 -4.52 -5.15
CA ALA A 69 -2.68 -3.18 -5.73
C ALA A 69 -3.59 -2.22 -4.95
N VAL A 70 -3.10 -1.01 -4.63
CA VAL A 70 -3.94 0.02 -3.98
C VAL A 70 -4.07 1.24 -4.87
N ALA A 71 -5.29 1.56 -5.26
CA ALA A 71 -5.61 2.75 -6.04
C ALA A 71 -6.58 3.69 -5.31
N GLN A 72 -6.29 4.98 -5.39
CA GLN A 72 -7.17 6.01 -4.88
C GLN A 72 -8.21 6.38 -5.94
N LEU A 73 -9.48 6.42 -5.53
CA LEU A 73 -10.56 6.92 -6.35
C LEU A 73 -10.59 8.46 -6.29
N PRO A 74 -10.89 9.14 -7.41
CA PRO A 74 -11.02 10.59 -7.44
C PRO A 74 -12.25 11.05 -6.66
N ASP A 75 -12.26 12.32 -6.23
CA ASP A 75 -13.36 12.92 -5.46
C ASP A 75 -14.71 12.89 -6.19
N ASP A 76 -14.69 12.92 -7.52
CA ASP A 76 -15.87 12.91 -8.36
C ASP A 76 -16.39 11.50 -8.69
N ILE A 77 -15.75 10.44 -8.17
CA ILE A 77 -16.08 9.05 -8.54
C ILE A 77 -17.54 8.70 -8.27
N PHE A 78 -18.17 9.32 -7.28
CA PHE A 78 -19.58 9.05 -6.95
C PHE A 78 -20.54 9.54 -8.05
N ARG A 79 -20.08 10.44 -8.93
CA ARG A 79 -20.82 10.91 -10.11
C ARG A 79 -20.75 9.93 -11.29
N ASP A 80 -19.84 8.95 -11.26
CA ASP A 80 -19.82 7.85 -12.22
C ASP A 80 -20.94 6.87 -11.91
N LEU A 81 -22.09 7.04 -12.56
CA LEU A 81 -23.30 6.24 -12.33
C LEU A 81 -23.22 4.86 -12.96
N ASP A 82 -22.45 4.71 -14.03
CA ASP A 82 -22.31 3.47 -14.79
C ASP A 82 -21.18 2.59 -14.24
N GLY A 83 -20.17 3.18 -13.59
CA GLY A 83 -19.07 2.46 -12.94
C GLY A 83 -17.91 2.12 -13.86
N HIS A 84 -17.93 2.59 -15.11
CA HIS A 84 -16.87 2.33 -16.08
C HIS A 84 -15.54 2.98 -15.69
N ARG A 85 -15.55 4.20 -15.12
CA ARG A 85 -14.32 4.84 -14.64
C ARG A 85 -13.77 4.10 -13.42
N ALA A 86 -14.65 3.70 -12.50
CA ALA A 86 -14.25 2.91 -11.34
C ALA A 86 -13.63 1.56 -11.75
N LEU A 87 -14.20 0.89 -12.75
CA LEU A 87 -13.68 -0.35 -13.31
C LEU A 87 -12.32 -0.15 -14.00
N ALA A 88 -12.18 0.90 -14.81
CA ALA A 88 -10.92 1.22 -15.49
C ALA A 88 -9.79 1.45 -14.47
N LEU A 89 -10.04 2.23 -13.41
CA LEU A 89 -9.06 2.45 -12.34
C LEU A 89 -8.67 1.16 -11.62
N ALA A 90 -9.64 0.27 -11.38
CA ALA A 90 -9.36 -1.04 -10.77
C ALA A 90 -8.44 -1.88 -11.65
N ARG A 91 -8.72 -1.91 -12.96
CA ARG A 91 -7.95 -2.68 -13.93
C ARG A 91 -6.54 -2.13 -14.12
N GLU A 92 -6.40 -0.82 -14.25
CA GLU A 92 -5.09 -0.17 -14.30
C GLU A 92 -4.25 -0.47 -13.05
N ALA A 93 -4.89 -0.57 -11.87
CA ALA A 93 -4.21 -0.95 -10.65
C ALA A 93 -3.77 -2.43 -10.67
N ALA A 94 -4.65 -3.34 -11.11
CA ALA A 94 -4.33 -4.75 -11.28
C ALA A 94 -3.17 -4.95 -12.27
N ASP A 95 -3.22 -4.30 -13.43
CA ASP A 95 -2.21 -4.40 -14.48
C ASP A 95 -0.84 -3.90 -13.98
N ARG A 96 -0.83 -2.81 -13.19
CA ARG A 96 0.42 -2.32 -12.55
C ARG A 96 0.96 -3.28 -11.51
N ALA A 97 0.10 -3.92 -10.72
CA ALA A 97 0.53 -4.91 -9.73
C ALA A 97 1.07 -6.18 -10.41
N ALA A 98 0.41 -6.65 -11.47
CA ALA A 98 0.91 -7.75 -12.30
C ALA A 98 2.29 -7.43 -12.90
N ALA A 99 2.49 -6.20 -13.40
CA ALA A 99 3.77 -5.75 -13.92
C ALA A 99 4.87 -5.65 -12.84
N HIS A 100 4.52 -5.40 -11.58
CA HIS A 100 5.46 -5.45 -10.45
C HIS A 100 5.74 -6.86 -9.94
N ALA A 101 4.79 -7.79 -10.07
CA ALA A 101 4.99 -9.20 -9.75
C ALA A 101 5.89 -9.91 -10.77
N ASP A 102 5.87 -9.49 -12.04
CA ASP A 102 6.72 -10.04 -13.12
C ASP A 102 8.10 -9.36 -13.21
N ALA A 103 8.37 -8.34 -12.38
CA ALA A 103 9.72 -7.80 -12.26
C ALA A 103 10.60 -8.83 -11.52
N PRO A 104 11.75 -9.27 -12.09
CA PRO A 104 12.59 -10.25 -11.44
C PRO A 104 13.07 -9.68 -10.11
N ALA A 105 12.77 -10.40 -9.03
CA ALA A 105 13.37 -10.19 -7.72
C ALA A 105 14.89 -10.15 -7.89
N THR A 106 15.44 -8.95 -7.97
CA THR A 106 16.88 -8.76 -7.97
C THR A 106 17.34 -9.00 -6.54
N ALA A 107 17.91 -10.20 -6.32
CA ALA A 107 18.84 -10.61 -5.27
C ALA A 107 18.71 -9.85 -3.92
N GLY A 108 18.21 -10.46 -2.85
CA GLY A 108 18.97 -11.48 -2.14
C GLY A 108 20.02 -10.82 -1.23
N SER A 109 19.67 -10.56 0.03
CA SER A 109 20.66 -10.38 1.10
C SER A 109 21.47 -11.67 1.27
N PRO A 110 22.73 -11.63 1.75
CA PRO A 110 22.89 -11.86 3.19
C PRO A 110 24.05 -11.08 3.86
N GLU A 111 23.90 -10.94 5.18
CA GLU A 111 24.93 -10.83 6.22
C GLU A 111 26.26 -10.09 5.98
N GLY A 112 26.49 -9.11 6.85
CA GLY A 112 27.82 -8.57 7.14
C GLY A 112 27.82 -7.84 8.48
N ILE A 113 27.71 -8.58 9.58
CA ILE A 113 28.13 -8.08 10.89
C ILE A 113 29.66 -8.22 10.94
N PRO A 114 30.42 -7.18 11.32
CA PRO A 114 31.68 -7.43 11.98
C PRO A 114 31.57 -7.01 13.44
N SER A 115 31.43 -8.02 14.30
CA SER A 115 31.91 -7.95 15.67
C SER A 115 33.39 -8.31 15.65
N THR A 116 34.29 -7.37 15.98
CA THR A 116 35.49 -7.70 16.74
C THR A 116 36.10 -6.49 17.43
N THR A 117 36.73 -6.81 18.55
CA THR A 117 37.20 -6.00 19.65
C THR A 117 38.70 -5.70 19.54
N ALA A 118 39.09 -4.56 20.13
CA ALA A 118 40.40 -4.21 20.71
C ALA A 118 41.62 -3.96 19.80
N GLY A 119 42.22 -2.78 20.03
CA GLY A 119 43.57 -2.42 19.60
C GLY A 119 43.96 -0.99 20.01
N SER A 120 44.14 -0.73 21.32
CA SER A 120 45.10 0.27 21.83
C SER A 120 46.52 -0.08 21.33
N PRO A 121 47.56 0.80 21.35
CA PRO A 121 47.78 1.93 22.27
C PRO A 121 48.44 3.20 21.65
N GLU A 122 48.67 4.21 22.48
CA GLU A 122 49.59 5.38 22.38
C GLU A 122 48.80 6.66 22.77
N GLY A 123 49.18 7.51 23.71
CA GLY A 123 50.32 7.63 24.60
C GLY A 123 50.00 8.81 25.53
N ILE A 124 50.39 8.71 26.80
CA ILE A 124 50.44 9.80 27.79
C ILE A 124 51.92 10.20 27.96
N PRO A 125 52.31 11.33 28.60
CA PRO A 125 51.50 12.30 29.38
C PRO A 125 51.88 13.79 29.18
N SER A 126 51.22 14.64 29.99
CA SER A 126 51.70 15.92 30.57
C SER A 126 51.17 17.18 29.89
N THR A 127 50.72 18.26 30.55
CA THR A 127 50.53 18.64 31.96
C THR A 127 49.78 20.00 31.94
N THR A 128 49.21 20.40 33.10
CA THR A 128 49.04 21.81 33.56
C THR A 128 47.65 22.45 33.52
N THR A 129 46.92 22.21 34.61
CA THR A 129 46.37 23.18 35.60
C THR A 129 46.23 24.68 35.24
N LYS A 130 45.00 25.22 35.31
CA LYS A 130 44.52 26.48 35.98
C LYS A 130 43.03 26.64 35.60
N GLY A 131 42.04 26.80 36.47
CA GLY A 131 41.89 27.61 37.67
C GLY A 131 40.64 28.49 37.46
N THR A 132 39.54 28.18 38.13
CA THR A 132 38.26 28.91 38.10
C THR A 132 38.36 30.15 39.01
N PRO A 133 37.78 31.31 38.64
CA PRO A 133 37.55 32.40 39.57
C PRO A 133 36.33 32.16 40.47
#